data_AF-A0A2N2EM71-F1
#
_entry.id   AF-A0A2N2EM71-F1
#
_cell.length_a   1.000
_cell.length_b   1.000
_cell.length_c   1.000
_cell.angle_alpha   90.00
_cell.angle_beta   90.00
_cell.angle_gamma   90.00
#
_symmetry.space_group_name_H-M   'P 1'
#
loop_
_entity.id
_entity.type
_entity.pdbx_description
1 polymer ?
#
loop_
_entity_poly.entity_id
_entity_poly.type
_entity_poly.pdbx_seq_one_letter_code
_entity_poly.pdbx_strand_id
1 'polypeptide(L)'
;MQRSGAAGRPALPALRAASPALRAALRRDPAAAAEIRQLLSSAGALFGCQAGEALFCTGFDRGDATPGRLDAALAELRAALFLAGEGFTAVRPLGRGVGRTADLAALRGGTEYLFEVRWVSGGFGADAVKKLSAKCERKAAQLRAALKRAPQGRGGVVFVAGPLFPSLAWSGPDLAAAARAVHAAQARAGLHVCLLAGDASAVCPAWPQAANGPKNA
;
A
#
# COMPACT_ATOMS: atom_id res chain seq x y z
N MET A 1 2.04 -33.25 -30.65
CA MET A 1 0.78 -32.59 -30.25
C MET A 1 0.97 -31.94 -28.89
N GLN A 2 1.21 -30.63 -28.89
CA GLN A 2 1.39 -29.84 -27.67
C GLN A 2 0.05 -29.71 -26.95
N ARG A 3 -0.03 -30.18 -25.70
CA ARG A 3 -1.17 -29.91 -24.83
C ARG A 3 -1.10 -28.44 -24.43
N SER A 4 -2.00 -27.65 -25.00
CA SER A 4 -2.28 -26.28 -24.60
C SER A 4 -2.51 -26.24 -23.08
N GLY A 5 -1.58 -25.61 -22.35
CA GLY A 5 -1.72 -25.40 -20.92
C GLY A 5 -2.99 -24.59 -20.68
N ALA A 6 -3.94 -25.18 -19.95
CA ALA A 6 -5.13 -24.47 -19.50
C ALA A 6 -4.66 -23.21 -18.76
N ALA A 7 -5.08 -22.04 -19.25
CA ALA A 7 -5.01 -20.81 -18.50
C ALA A 7 -5.74 -21.04 -17.17
N GLY A 8 -4.97 -21.35 -16.13
CA GLY A 8 -5.50 -21.66 -14.82
C GLY A 8 -6.31 -20.47 -14.35
N ARG A 9 -7.61 -20.68 -14.12
CA ARG A 9 -8.43 -19.73 -13.38
C ARG A 9 -7.65 -19.38 -12.11
N PRO A 10 -7.34 -18.10 -11.84
CA PRO A 10 -6.95 -17.72 -10.50
C PRO A 10 -8.23 -17.86 -9.67
N ALA A 11 -8.48 -19.07 -9.16
CA ALA A 11 -9.43 -19.24 -8.09
C ALA A 11 -8.88 -18.35 -6.98
N LEU A 12 -9.59 -17.28 -6.62
CA LEU A 12 -9.30 -16.50 -5.41
C LEU A 12 -9.75 -17.37 -4.22
N PRO A 13 -8.90 -18.25 -3.65
CA PRO A 13 -9.34 -19.16 -2.59
C PRO A 13 -9.46 -18.39 -1.25
N ALA A 14 -9.05 -17.11 -1.26
CA ALA A 14 -8.83 -16.26 -0.11
C ALA A 14 -10.05 -15.39 0.27
N LEU A 15 -11.22 -15.56 -0.36
CA LEU A 15 -12.42 -14.76 -0.01
C LEU A 15 -12.83 -14.90 1.46
N ARG A 16 -12.42 -15.96 2.16
CA ARG A 16 -12.64 -16.12 3.61
C ARG A 16 -11.85 -15.11 4.45
N ALA A 17 -10.66 -14.73 4.01
CA ALA A 17 -9.83 -13.71 4.66
C ALA A 17 -10.23 -12.27 4.29
N ALA A 18 -11.09 -12.11 3.29
CA ALA A 18 -11.62 -10.82 2.88
C ALA A 18 -12.61 -10.27 3.93
N SER A 19 -12.51 -8.97 4.22
CA SER A 19 -13.50 -8.29 5.05
C SER A 19 -14.90 -8.38 4.41
N PRO A 20 -15.99 -8.21 5.21
CA PRO A 20 -17.34 -8.11 4.66
C PRO A 20 -17.46 -7.02 3.58
N ALA A 21 -16.75 -5.89 3.73
CA ALA A 21 -16.76 -4.80 2.77
C ALA A 21 -16.12 -5.21 1.43
N LEU A 22 -14.94 -5.86 1.47
CA LEU A 22 -14.27 -6.36 0.27
C LEU A 22 -15.11 -7.44 -0.43
N ARG A 23 -15.72 -8.36 0.34
CA ARG A 23 -16.66 -9.35 -0.22
C ARG A 23 -17.87 -8.70 -0.88
N ALA A 24 -18.45 -7.67 -0.25
CA ALA A 24 -19.57 -6.95 -0.82
C ALA A 24 -19.19 -6.20 -2.11
N ALA A 25 -18.02 -5.56 -2.14
CA ALA A 25 -17.50 -4.89 -3.34
C ALA A 25 -17.30 -5.88 -4.50
N LEU A 26 -16.66 -7.03 -4.24
CA LEU A 26 -16.43 -8.07 -5.25
C LEU A 26 -17.72 -8.72 -5.77
N ARG A 27 -18.80 -8.73 -4.99
CA ARG A 27 -20.11 -9.21 -5.44
C ARG A 27 -20.86 -8.17 -6.26
N ARG A 28 -20.72 -6.89 -5.89
CA ARG A 28 -21.44 -5.78 -6.54
C ARG A 28 -20.87 -5.47 -7.92
N ASP A 29 -19.56 -5.59 -8.06
CA ASP A 29 -18.86 -5.22 -9.28
C ASP A 29 -18.08 -6.42 -9.87
N PRO A 30 -18.57 -7.01 -10.97
CA PRO A 30 -17.86 -8.08 -11.68
C PRO A 30 -16.47 -7.67 -12.22
N ALA A 31 -16.25 -6.38 -12.49
CA ALA A 31 -14.98 -5.87 -12.99
C ALA A 31 -13.87 -5.89 -11.92
N ALA A 32 -14.25 -5.81 -10.63
CA ALA A 32 -13.32 -5.85 -9.51
C ALA A 32 -12.40 -7.09 -9.51
N ALA A 33 -12.88 -8.23 -10.00
CA ALA A 33 -12.04 -9.44 -10.12
C ALA A 33 -10.95 -9.29 -11.20
N ALA A 34 -11.24 -8.58 -12.29
CA ALA A 34 -10.25 -8.28 -13.33
C ALA A 34 -9.18 -7.33 -12.79
N GLU A 35 -9.57 -6.34 -12.01
CA GLU A 35 -8.64 -5.40 -11.40
C GLU A 35 -7.75 -6.02 -10.33
N ILE A 36 -8.27 -6.97 -9.52
CA ILE A 36 -7.40 -7.76 -8.64
C ILE A 36 -6.35 -8.50 -9.47
N ARG A 37 -6.74 -9.14 -10.58
CA ARG A 37 -5.77 -9.83 -11.45
C ARG A 37 -4.72 -8.88 -12.00
N GLN A 38 -5.13 -7.68 -12.43
CA GLN A 38 -4.20 -6.67 -12.91
C GLN A 38 -3.27 -6.18 -11.81
N LEU A 39 -3.79 -5.88 -10.62
CA LEU A 39 -3.00 -5.49 -9.44
C LEU A 39 -1.94 -6.57 -9.11
N LEU A 40 -2.36 -7.84 -9.08
CA LEU A 40 -1.46 -8.97 -8.84
C LEU A 40 -0.39 -9.10 -9.92
N SER A 41 -0.77 -8.93 -11.20
CA SER A 41 0.17 -8.98 -12.31
C SER A 41 1.19 -7.85 -12.25
N SER A 42 0.75 -6.61 -12.05
CA SER A 42 1.63 -5.45 -11.95
C SER A 42 2.54 -5.52 -10.74
N ALA A 43 2.03 -5.96 -9.59
CA ALA A 43 2.84 -6.13 -8.39
C ALA A 43 3.85 -7.30 -8.55
N GLY A 44 3.45 -8.39 -9.20
CA GLY A 44 4.35 -9.50 -9.54
C GLY A 44 5.51 -9.02 -10.42
N ALA A 45 5.21 -8.24 -11.45
CA ALA A 45 6.24 -7.63 -12.29
C ALA A 45 7.17 -6.69 -11.50
N LEU A 46 6.62 -5.87 -10.59
CA LEU A 46 7.41 -4.99 -9.72
C LEU A 46 8.35 -5.77 -8.79
N PHE A 47 7.90 -6.91 -8.26
CA PHE A 47 8.66 -7.72 -7.31
C PHE A 47 9.50 -8.82 -7.96
N GLY A 48 9.41 -9.02 -9.27
CA GLY A 48 10.11 -10.09 -9.99
C GLY A 48 9.55 -11.48 -9.72
N CYS A 49 8.24 -11.62 -9.46
CA CYS A 49 7.57 -12.90 -9.22
C CYS A 49 6.32 -13.07 -10.10
N GLN A 50 5.71 -14.26 -10.07
CA GLN A 50 4.47 -14.50 -10.82
C GLN A 50 3.28 -13.78 -10.15
N ALA A 51 2.26 -13.43 -10.94
CA ALA A 51 1.06 -12.75 -10.43
C ALA A 51 0.40 -13.47 -9.25
N GLY A 52 0.33 -14.81 -9.33
CA GLY A 52 -0.23 -15.64 -8.25
C GLY A 52 0.61 -15.65 -6.96
N GLU A 53 1.85 -15.17 -7.01
CA GLU A 53 2.78 -15.16 -5.89
C GLU A 53 2.88 -13.81 -5.19
N ALA A 54 2.45 -12.73 -5.85
CA ALA A 54 2.57 -11.36 -5.34
C ALA A 54 1.98 -11.19 -3.92
N LEU A 55 0.84 -11.83 -3.62
CA LEU A 55 0.26 -11.81 -2.28
C LEU A 55 1.18 -12.42 -1.22
N PHE A 56 1.88 -13.51 -1.53
CA PHE A 56 2.76 -14.17 -0.55
C PHE A 56 3.96 -13.31 -0.20
N CYS A 57 4.39 -12.41 -1.09
CA CYS A 57 5.44 -11.43 -0.80
C CYS A 57 5.06 -10.47 0.35
N THR A 58 3.77 -10.23 0.58
CA THR A 58 3.24 -9.45 1.72
C THR A 58 3.24 -10.22 3.04
N GLY A 59 3.62 -11.51 3.03
CA GLY A 59 3.43 -12.44 4.13
C GLY A 59 1.97 -12.88 4.29
N PHE A 60 1.16 -12.81 3.24
CA PHE A 60 -0.14 -13.50 3.18
C PHE A 60 0.13 -15.00 3.02
N ASP A 61 -0.66 -15.89 3.62
CA ASP A 61 -0.56 -17.35 3.42
C ASP A 61 -1.85 -17.90 2.79
N ARG A 62 -1.77 -18.97 2.01
CA ARG A 62 -2.95 -19.61 1.37
C ARG A 62 -3.98 -20.10 2.39
N GLY A 63 -3.53 -20.51 3.57
CA GLY A 63 -4.38 -20.94 4.68
C GLY A 63 -4.81 -19.82 5.61
N ASP A 64 -4.35 -18.58 5.40
CA ASP A 64 -4.68 -17.48 6.29
C ASP A 64 -6.17 -17.13 6.16
N ALA A 65 -6.91 -17.34 7.23
CA ALA A 65 -8.34 -17.04 7.35
C ALA A 65 -8.58 -15.83 8.27
N THR A 66 -7.53 -15.12 8.69
CA THR A 66 -7.63 -13.96 9.57
C THR A 66 -8.49 -12.88 8.90
N PRO A 67 -9.59 -12.43 9.53
CA PRO A 67 -10.46 -11.44 8.93
C PRO A 67 -9.73 -10.14 8.56
N GLY A 68 -9.88 -9.70 7.32
CA GLY A 68 -9.27 -8.46 6.80
C GLY A 68 -7.81 -8.61 6.39
N ARG A 69 -7.23 -9.80 6.49
CA ARG A 69 -5.84 -10.03 6.08
C ARG A 69 -5.65 -9.90 4.58
N LEU A 70 -6.62 -10.35 3.78
CA LEU A 70 -6.58 -10.16 2.34
C LEU A 70 -6.63 -8.67 1.99
N ASP A 71 -7.47 -7.89 2.67
CA ASP A 71 -7.56 -6.44 2.49
C ASP A 71 -6.22 -5.75 2.76
N ALA A 72 -5.54 -6.16 3.84
CA ALA A 72 -4.22 -5.65 4.17
C ALA A 72 -3.18 -6.00 3.09
N ALA A 73 -3.14 -7.26 2.63
CA ALA A 73 -2.22 -7.68 1.57
C ALA A 73 -2.46 -6.90 0.27
N LEU A 74 -3.72 -6.73 -0.15
CA LEU A 74 -4.04 -5.95 -1.35
C LEU A 74 -3.70 -4.46 -1.19
N ALA A 75 -3.86 -3.91 0.02
CA ALA A 75 -3.43 -2.55 0.33
C ALA A 75 -1.91 -2.39 0.21
N GLU A 76 -1.12 -3.36 0.69
CA GLU A 76 0.34 -3.38 0.56
C GLU A 76 0.79 -3.43 -0.91
N LEU A 77 0.17 -4.27 -1.74
CA LEU A 77 0.45 -4.32 -3.19
C LEU A 77 0.14 -3.00 -3.88
N ARG A 78 -1.01 -2.40 -3.54
CA ARG A 78 -1.40 -1.09 -4.10
C ARG A 78 -0.45 0.02 -3.67
N ALA A 79 -0.04 0.03 -2.41
CA ALA A 79 0.95 0.98 -1.90
C ALA A 79 2.28 0.82 -2.64
N ALA A 80 2.73 -0.40 -2.92
CA ALA A 80 3.96 -0.64 -3.66
C ALA A 80 3.91 -0.07 -5.09
N LEU A 81 2.81 -0.30 -5.82
CA LEU A 81 2.62 0.27 -7.16
C LEU A 81 2.52 1.80 -7.13
N PHE A 82 1.84 2.36 -6.14
CA PHE A 82 1.80 3.80 -5.93
C PHE A 82 3.20 4.37 -5.75
N LEU A 83 4.01 3.78 -4.86
CA LEU A 83 5.39 4.24 -4.64
C LEU A 83 6.23 4.15 -5.91
N ALA A 84 6.11 3.08 -6.69
CA ALA A 84 6.77 2.96 -7.97
C ALA A 84 6.35 4.10 -8.94
N GLY A 85 5.05 4.39 -9.02
CA GLY A 85 4.51 5.50 -9.80
C GLY A 85 4.98 6.88 -9.34
N GLU A 86 5.24 7.06 -8.04
CA GLU A 86 5.82 8.28 -7.49
C GLU A 86 7.31 8.44 -7.83
N GLY A 87 7.97 7.43 -8.41
CA GLY A 87 9.39 7.44 -8.77
C GLY A 87 10.32 6.79 -7.73
N PHE A 88 9.77 5.97 -6.82
CA PHE A 88 10.60 5.11 -5.98
C PHE A 88 11.12 3.90 -6.77
N THR A 89 12.33 3.47 -6.43
CA THR A 89 13.01 2.30 -6.99
C THR A 89 13.25 1.25 -5.90
N ALA A 90 13.60 0.03 -6.29
CA ALA A 90 13.84 -1.09 -5.37
C ALA A 90 12.71 -1.28 -4.33
N VAL A 91 11.46 -1.07 -4.76
CA VAL A 91 10.27 -1.24 -3.92
C VAL A 91 10.14 -2.72 -3.59
N ARG A 92 10.18 -3.06 -2.30
CA ARG A 92 10.14 -4.44 -1.83
C ARG A 92 9.32 -4.57 -0.55
N PRO A 93 8.58 -5.67 -0.37
CA PRO A 93 7.97 -5.96 0.91
C PRO A 93 9.03 -6.35 1.93
N LEU A 94 8.79 -5.97 3.18
CA LEU A 94 9.56 -6.40 4.32
C LEU A 94 8.74 -7.46 5.04
N GLY A 95 9.17 -8.72 4.93
CA GLY A 95 8.53 -9.82 5.66
C GLY A 95 8.50 -9.56 7.17
N ARG A 96 7.53 -10.16 7.86
CA ARG A 96 7.39 -10.07 9.32
C ARG A 96 8.51 -10.84 10.01
N GLY A 97 9.67 -10.21 10.17
CA GLY A 97 10.81 -10.71 10.93
C GLY A 97 10.95 -10.01 12.29
N VAL A 98 11.61 -10.67 13.25
CA VAL A 98 11.85 -10.15 14.59
C VAL A 98 12.60 -8.80 14.52
N GLY A 99 11.86 -7.71 14.67
CA GLY A 99 12.41 -6.36 14.83
C GLY A 99 12.31 -5.40 13.64
N ARG A 100 11.56 -5.72 12.56
CA ARG A 100 11.13 -4.72 11.57
C ARG A 100 9.60 -4.69 11.52
N THR A 101 9.01 -3.51 11.74
CA THR A 101 7.55 -3.33 11.76
C THR A 101 7.00 -2.83 10.42
N ALA A 102 7.84 -2.21 9.60
CA ALA A 102 7.44 -1.66 8.31
C ALA A 102 7.05 -2.79 7.34
N ASP A 103 6.05 -2.51 6.51
CA ASP A 103 5.51 -3.45 5.53
C ASP A 103 6.27 -3.37 4.19
N LEU A 104 6.75 -2.18 3.81
CA LEU A 104 7.52 -1.95 2.58
C LEU A 104 8.81 -1.17 2.84
N ALA A 105 9.80 -1.38 1.98
CA ALA A 105 10.97 -0.52 1.83
C ALA A 105 11.13 -0.11 0.37
N ALA A 106 11.65 1.09 0.13
CA ALA A 106 11.97 1.56 -1.22
C ALA A 106 13.10 2.61 -1.19
N LEU A 107 13.68 2.90 -2.35
CA LEU A 107 14.73 3.90 -2.53
C LEU A 107 14.24 5.09 -3.35
N ARG A 108 14.57 6.31 -2.92
CA ARG A 108 14.37 7.53 -3.71
C ARG A 108 15.55 8.47 -3.52
N GLY A 109 16.18 8.90 -4.62
CA GLY A 109 17.36 9.78 -4.56
C GLY A 109 18.48 9.21 -3.67
N GLY A 110 18.73 7.90 -3.73
CA GLY A 110 19.71 7.20 -2.90
C GLY A 110 19.34 7.03 -1.42
N THR A 111 18.19 7.54 -0.97
CA THR A 111 17.73 7.41 0.42
C THR A 111 16.76 6.25 0.56
N GLU A 112 16.94 5.41 1.59
CA GLU A 112 15.97 4.36 1.97
C GLU A 112 14.78 4.95 2.74
N TYR A 113 13.59 4.56 2.30
CA TYR A 113 12.33 4.87 2.92
C TYR A 113 11.67 3.59 3.41
N LEU A 114 11.13 3.63 4.62
CA LEU A 114 10.33 2.56 5.21
C LEU A 114 8.86 2.99 5.27
N PHE A 115 7.94 2.09 4.96
CA PHE A 115 6.52 2.38 4.93
C PHE A 115 5.71 1.41 5.75
N GLU A 116 4.80 1.97 6.55
CA GLU A 116 3.72 1.24 7.22
C GLU A 116 2.45 1.41 6.38
N VAL A 117 1.82 0.32 6.00
CA VAL A 117 0.61 0.32 5.17
C VAL A 117 -0.59 -0.06 6.02
N ARG A 118 -1.71 0.63 5.80
CA ARG A 118 -2.94 0.35 6.52
C ARG A 118 -4.17 0.45 5.63
N TRP A 119 -4.89 -0.66 5.54
CA TRP A 119 -6.26 -0.68 5.04
C TRP A 119 -7.21 0.07 5.99
N VAL A 120 -8.05 0.94 5.42
CA VAL A 120 -9.06 1.73 6.12
C VAL A 120 -10.46 1.30 5.66
N SER A 121 -11.01 0.32 6.38
CA SER A 121 -12.39 -0.13 6.20
C SER A 121 -13.38 1.03 6.38
N GLY A 122 -14.33 1.14 5.46
CA GLY A 122 -15.36 2.20 5.48
C GLY A 122 -14.98 3.49 4.77
N GLY A 123 -13.78 3.56 4.16
CA GLY A 123 -13.37 4.74 3.39
C GLY A 123 -12.87 5.90 4.25
N PHE A 124 -12.62 7.03 3.60
CA PHE A 124 -12.32 8.29 4.26
C PHE A 124 -13.63 9.12 4.38
N GLY A 125 -14.42 8.88 5.42
CA GLY A 125 -15.65 9.65 5.69
C GLY A 125 -15.42 11.02 6.33
N ALA A 126 -16.48 11.69 6.77
CA ALA A 126 -16.41 13.03 7.39
C ALA A 126 -15.46 13.09 8.61
N ASP A 127 -15.42 12.03 9.44
CA ASP A 127 -14.52 11.92 10.59
C ASP A 127 -13.15 11.30 10.25
N ALA A 128 -12.78 11.21 8.97
CA ALA A 128 -11.58 10.52 8.54
C ALA A 128 -10.34 11.08 9.22
N VAL A 129 -10.19 12.40 9.30
CA VAL A 129 -9.00 13.04 9.88
C VAL A 129 -8.77 12.57 11.32
N LYS A 130 -9.78 12.64 12.19
CA LYS A 130 -9.65 12.21 13.60
C LYS A 130 -9.24 10.74 13.71
N LYS A 131 -9.88 9.86 12.94
CA LYS A 131 -9.59 8.42 12.95
C LYS A 131 -8.22 8.09 12.36
N LEU A 132 -7.84 8.78 11.29
CA LEU A 132 -6.56 8.61 10.61
C LEU A 132 -5.42 9.15 11.45
N SER A 133 -5.56 10.30 12.10
CA SER A 133 -4.54 10.85 13.01
C SER A 133 -4.22 9.89 14.14
N ALA A 134 -5.24 9.33 14.80
CA ALA A 134 -5.06 8.33 15.86
C ALA A 134 -4.45 6.99 15.37
N LYS A 135 -4.61 6.66 14.09
CA LYS A 135 -3.93 5.50 13.47
C LYS A 135 -2.50 5.86 13.05
N CYS A 136 -2.31 7.07 12.54
CA CYS A 136 -1.04 7.60 12.07
C CYS A 136 -0.06 7.71 13.23
N GLU A 137 -0.50 8.18 14.40
CA GLU A 137 0.32 8.21 15.61
C GLU A 137 0.89 6.82 15.96
N ARG A 138 0.01 5.81 16.00
CA ARG A 138 0.41 4.42 16.29
C ARG A 138 1.39 3.88 15.25
N LYS A 139 1.12 4.11 13.96
CA LYS A 139 1.98 3.64 12.86
C LYS A 139 3.30 4.40 12.78
N ALA A 140 3.30 5.70 13.03
CA ALA A 140 4.52 6.51 13.12
C ALA A 140 5.41 6.05 14.28
N ALA A 141 4.83 5.60 15.40
CA ALA A 141 5.59 5.02 16.50
C ALA A 141 6.26 3.69 16.11
N GLN A 142 5.56 2.83 15.36
CA GLN A 142 6.12 1.58 14.81
C GLN A 142 7.26 1.87 13.83
N LEU A 143 6.97 2.73 12.85
CA LEU A 143 7.96 3.21 11.88
C LEU A 143 9.20 3.79 12.58
N ARG A 144 9.03 4.57 13.65
CA ARG A 144 10.17 5.10 14.43
C ARG A 144 11.04 3.99 15.00
N ALA A 145 10.45 2.92 15.52
CA ALA A 145 11.20 1.79 16.05
C ALA A 145 12.03 1.12 14.93
N ALA A 146 11.48 1.04 13.72
CA ALA A 146 12.22 0.57 12.55
C ALA A 146 13.35 1.53 12.14
N LEU A 147 13.06 2.85 12.10
CA LEU A 147 14.00 3.89 11.69
C LEU A 147 15.14 4.14 12.68
N LYS A 148 14.99 3.80 13.97
CA LYS A 148 16.12 3.84 14.93
C LYS A 148 17.34 3.03 14.48
N ARG A 149 17.14 2.04 13.60
CA ARG A 149 18.19 1.19 13.03
C ARG A 149 18.70 1.71 11.68
N ALA A 150 18.21 2.87 11.21
CA ALA A 150 18.53 3.51 9.94
C ALA A 150 18.76 5.03 10.16
N PRO A 151 20.00 5.49 10.40
CA PRO A 151 20.30 6.85 10.87
C PRO A 151 19.83 8.01 9.96
N GLN A 152 19.64 7.74 8.66
CA GLN A 152 19.12 8.69 7.66
C GLN A 152 17.74 8.29 7.14
N GLY A 153 17.13 7.27 7.75
CA GLY A 153 15.90 6.67 7.24
C GLY A 153 14.75 7.67 7.28
N ARG A 154 14.07 7.80 6.15
CA ARG A 154 12.79 8.50 6.04
C ARG A 154 11.68 7.47 6.04
N GLY A 155 10.44 7.89 6.21
CA GLY A 155 9.37 6.93 6.06
C GLY A 155 8.00 7.54 5.97
N GLY A 156 7.03 6.68 5.70
CA GLY A 156 5.66 7.11 5.56
C GLY A 156 4.65 6.12 6.10
N VAL A 157 3.45 6.64 6.37
CA VAL A 157 2.27 5.84 6.64
C VAL A 157 1.35 5.95 5.43
N VAL A 158 1.06 4.82 4.79
CA VAL A 158 0.18 4.74 3.62
C VAL A 158 -1.17 4.20 4.05
N PHE A 159 -2.20 5.02 3.98
CA PHE A 159 -3.58 4.59 4.19
C PHE A 159 -4.25 4.30 2.86
N VAL A 160 -4.80 3.10 2.73
CA VAL A 160 -5.52 2.66 1.54
C VAL A 160 -6.99 2.46 1.90
N ALA A 161 -7.90 3.11 1.17
CA ALA A 161 -9.32 3.11 1.47
C ALA A 161 -10.18 3.00 0.22
N GLY A 162 -11.49 2.78 0.43
CA GLY A 162 -12.47 2.67 -0.65
C GLY A 162 -12.35 1.35 -1.42
N PRO A 163 -12.93 1.24 -2.62
CA PRO A 163 -12.58 0.14 -3.51
C PRO A 163 -11.05 0.17 -3.76
N LEU A 164 -10.42 -1.01 -3.77
CA LEU A 164 -8.98 -1.18 -3.99
C LEU A 164 -8.50 -0.71 -5.37
N PHE A 165 -9.42 -0.20 -6.19
CA PHE A 165 -9.42 -0.32 -7.63
C PHE A 165 -9.40 1.08 -8.26
N PRO A 166 -8.34 1.41 -9.02
CA PRO A 166 -8.16 2.74 -9.60
C PRO A 166 -9.08 3.02 -10.79
N SER A 167 -9.88 2.06 -11.26
CA SER A 167 -10.91 2.33 -12.27
C SER A 167 -12.08 3.17 -11.73
N LEU A 168 -12.27 3.17 -10.41
CA LEU A 168 -13.38 3.85 -9.75
C LEU A 168 -12.95 5.23 -9.30
N ALA A 169 -13.53 6.25 -9.93
CA ALA A 169 -13.34 7.64 -9.58
C ALA A 169 -13.64 7.88 -8.10
N TRP A 170 -12.70 8.50 -7.39
CA TRP A 170 -12.90 8.87 -6.00
C TRP A 170 -13.90 10.02 -5.87
N SER A 171 -14.99 9.78 -5.15
CA SER A 171 -16.05 10.76 -4.89
C SER A 171 -16.11 11.23 -3.43
N GLY A 172 -15.07 10.94 -2.64
CA GLY A 172 -15.02 11.30 -1.22
C GLY A 172 -14.38 12.67 -0.96
N PRO A 173 -13.99 12.97 0.29
CA PRO A 173 -13.36 14.24 0.64
C PRO A 173 -12.04 14.47 -0.11
N ASP A 174 -11.63 15.74 -0.17
CA ASP A 174 -10.31 16.15 -0.68
C ASP A 174 -9.18 15.45 0.08
N LEU A 175 -8.52 14.51 -0.61
CA LEU A 175 -7.44 13.71 -0.04
C LEU A 175 -6.22 14.57 0.31
N ALA A 176 -5.95 15.66 -0.43
CA ALA A 176 -4.82 16.52 -0.15
C ALA A 176 -5.05 17.32 1.14
N ALA A 177 -6.25 17.87 1.32
CA ALA A 177 -6.63 18.50 2.59
C ALA A 177 -6.58 17.51 3.76
N ALA A 178 -7.10 16.29 3.57
CA ALA A 178 -7.06 15.26 4.61
C ALA A 178 -5.63 14.84 4.96
N ALA A 179 -4.75 14.59 3.98
CA ALA A 179 -3.36 14.22 4.21
C ALA A 179 -2.61 15.33 4.96
N ARG A 180 -2.83 16.59 4.59
CA ARG A 180 -2.28 17.76 5.30
C ARG A 180 -2.75 17.82 6.75
N ALA A 181 -4.05 17.64 7.00
CA ALA A 181 -4.62 17.68 8.34
C ALA A 181 -4.09 16.54 9.24
N VAL A 182 -3.97 15.32 8.69
CA VAL A 182 -3.40 14.17 9.41
C VAL A 182 -1.92 14.39 9.72
N HIS A 183 -1.14 14.88 8.75
CA HIS A 183 0.26 15.23 8.97
C HIS A 183 0.41 16.36 9.99
N ALA A 184 -0.38 17.43 9.92
CA ALA A 184 -0.32 18.55 10.86
C ALA A 184 -0.61 18.12 12.31
N ALA A 185 -1.56 17.20 12.50
CA ALA A 185 -1.87 16.64 13.81
C ALA A 185 -0.72 15.80 14.41
N GLN A 186 0.26 15.38 13.60
CA GLN A 186 1.37 14.51 13.96
C GLN A 186 2.68 14.98 13.30
N ALA A 187 2.88 16.31 13.19
CA ALA A 187 3.93 16.88 12.36
C ALA A 187 5.32 16.46 12.86
N ARG A 188 6.09 15.80 11.99
CA ARG A 188 7.42 15.30 12.31
C ARG A 188 8.33 15.33 11.09
N ALA A 189 9.60 15.64 11.31
CA ALA A 189 10.60 15.62 10.25
C ALA A 189 10.74 14.21 9.66
N GLY A 190 10.71 14.11 8.32
CA GLY A 190 10.93 12.86 7.59
C GLY A 190 9.76 11.87 7.60
N LEU A 191 8.61 12.22 8.22
CA LEU A 191 7.38 11.44 8.16
C LEU A 191 6.49 11.94 7.02
N HIS A 192 6.04 11.03 6.16
CA HIS A 192 5.08 11.31 5.10
C HIS A 192 3.76 10.57 5.32
N VAL A 193 2.63 11.22 5.06
CA VAL A 193 1.29 10.62 5.10
C VAL A 193 0.80 10.49 3.67
N CYS A 194 0.50 9.26 3.25
CA CYS A 194 -0.05 8.97 1.92
C CYS A 194 -1.48 8.45 2.07
N LEU A 195 -2.41 9.00 1.31
CA LEU A 195 -3.80 8.54 1.24
C LEU A 195 -4.09 8.05 -0.17
N LEU A 196 -4.55 6.80 -0.31
CA LEU A 196 -4.92 6.18 -1.58
C LEU A 196 -6.39 5.78 -1.53
N ALA A 197 -7.22 6.25 -2.47
CA ALA A 197 -8.61 5.82 -2.60
C ALA A 197 -9.10 5.93 -4.04
N GLY A 198 -9.69 4.86 -4.60
CA GLY A 198 -10.10 4.85 -6.01
C GLY A 198 -8.94 5.15 -6.95
N ASP A 199 -9.11 6.05 -7.90
CA ASP A 199 -8.07 6.62 -8.77
C ASP A 199 -7.22 7.73 -8.11
N ALA A 200 -7.67 8.26 -6.97
CA ALA A 200 -7.04 9.40 -6.32
C ALA A 200 -5.96 9.01 -5.30
N SER A 201 -4.95 9.88 -5.19
CA SER A 201 -3.90 9.78 -4.18
C SER A 201 -3.46 11.16 -3.70
N ALA A 202 -3.00 11.25 -2.46
CA ALA A 202 -2.37 12.45 -1.92
C ALA A 202 -1.22 12.10 -0.97
N VAL A 203 -0.18 12.95 -0.95
CA VAL A 203 0.98 12.82 -0.06
C VAL A 203 1.21 14.14 0.67
N CYS A 204 1.47 14.08 1.99
CA CYS A 204 1.90 15.23 2.77
C CYS A 204 2.95 14.88 3.84
N PRO A 205 4.07 15.62 3.92
CA PRO A 205 4.55 16.60 2.94
C PRO A 205 4.93 15.90 1.63
N ALA A 206 5.02 16.66 0.53
CA ALA A 206 5.49 16.11 -0.74
C ALA A 206 6.89 15.49 -0.60
N TRP A 207 7.20 14.51 -1.45
CA TRP A 207 8.54 13.93 -1.47
C TRP A 207 9.57 14.99 -1.83
N PRO A 208 10.77 14.96 -1.22
CA PRO A 208 11.88 15.74 -1.73
C PRO A 208 12.10 15.38 -3.20
N GLN A 209 12.38 16.38 -4.02
CA GLN A 209 12.88 16.11 -5.36
C GLN A 209 14.16 15.28 -5.22
N ALA A 210 14.30 14.23 -6.04
CA ALA A 210 15.57 13.54 -6.13
C ALA A 210 16.58 14.59 -6.55
N ALA A 211 17.62 14.82 -5.75
CA ALA A 211 18.73 15.66 -6.19
C ALA A 211 19.19 15.06 -7.53
N ASN A 212 19.17 15.87 -8.60
CA ASN A 212 19.83 15.49 -9.83
C ASN A 212 21.23 15.05 -9.42
N GLY A 213 21.59 13.79 -9.71
CA GLY A 213 22.90 13.25 -9.38
C GLY A 213 24.00 14.18 -9.87
N PRO A 214 25.22 14.09 -9.33
CA PRO A 214 26.31 14.96 -9.74
C PRO A 214 26.35 15.01 -11.28
N LYS A 215 26.16 16.20 -11.83
CA LYS A 215 26.47 16.45 -13.24
C LYS A 215 27.96 16.15 -13.33
N ASN A 216 28.32 15.04 -13.96
CA ASN A 216 29.72 14.72 -14.23
C ASN A 216 30.33 15.97 -14.88
N ALA A 217 31.25 16.60 -14.15
CA ALA A 217 32.08 17.69 -14.62
C ALA A 217 33.23 17.10 -15.44
#